data_AF-A8LKJ9-F1
#
_entry.id   AF-A8LKJ9-F1
#
_cell.length_a   1.000
_cell.length_b   1.000
_cell.length_c   1.000
_cell.angle_alpha   90.00
_cell.angle_beta   90.00
_cell.angle_gamma   90.00
#
_symmetry.space_group_name_H-M   'P 1'
#
loop_
_entity.id
_entity.type
_entity.pdbx_description
1 polymer ?
#
loop_
_entity_poly.entity_id
_entity_poly.type
_entity_poly.pdbx_seq_one_letter_code
_entity_poly.pdbx_strand_id
1 'polypeptide(L)'
;MANTKDALLAIALADLQAAQAKTDAAQIAQKRALNSLSKVLHSHELDAATPRGNAHLANHRTGVPAKIDSDPELEAFLMDRIHNTGFVQLAAEVAEHFPPERRVGKSAINTWWNRKLRPDLV
;
A
#
# COMPACT_ATOMS: atom_id res chain seq x y z
N MET A 1 26.08 -20.65 48.50
CA MET A 1 26.58 -19.28 48.36
C MET A 1 26.73 -19.01 46.88
N ALA A 2 25.92 -18.13 46.30
CA ALA A 2 26.04 -17.79 44.88
C ALA A 2 27.44 -17.22 44.63
N ASN A 3 28.16 -17.76 43.66
CA ASN A 3 29.55 -17.43 43.38
C ASN A 3 29.61 -16.00 42.85
N THR A 4 30.31 -15.10 43.53
CA THR A 4 30.40 -13.67 43.20
C THR A 4 30.76 -13.41 41.73
N LYS A 5 31.48 -14.34 41.09
CA LYS A 5 31.78 -14.32 39.66
C LYS A 5 30.54 -14.39 38.76
N ASP A 6 29.55 -15.21 39.13
CA ASP A 6 28.32 -15.39 38.34
C ASP A 6 27.46 -14.12 38.38
N ALA A 7 27.45 -13.42 39.53
CA ALA A 7 26.77 -12.13 39.66
C ALA A 7 27.43 -11.03 38.80
N LEU A 8 28.76 -11.00 38.75
CA LEU A 8 29.50 -10.05 37.89
C LEU A 8 29.30 -10.34 36.40
N LEU A 9 29.25 -11.61 36.00
CA LEU A 9 28.94 -12.01 34.63
C LEU A 9 27.54 -11.60 34.20
N ALA A 10 26.55 -11.75 35.07
CA ALA A 10 25.17 -11.34 34.79
C ALA A 10 25.04 -9.82 34.57
N ILE A 11 25.76 -9.01 35.37
CA ILE A 11 25.79 -7.55 35.22
C ILE A 11 26.44 -7.16 33.89
N ALA A 12 27.62 -7.72 33.58
CA ALA A 12 28.31 -7.43 32.33
C ALA A 12 27.50 -7.83 31.09
N LEU A 13 26.75 -8.94 31.17
CA LEU A 13 25.87 -9.37 30.09
C LEU A 13 24.69 -8.41 29.89
N ALA A 14 24.08 -7.93 30.98
CA ALA A 14 23.00 -6.96 30.92
C ALA A 14 23.47 -5.63 30.31
N ASP A 15 24.68 -5.17 30.66
CA ASP A 15 25.27 -3.95 30.09
C ASP A 15 25.55 -4.10 28.58
N LEU A 16 26.04 -5.26 28.15
CA LEU A 16 26.28 -5.56 26.74
C LEU A 16 24.96 -5.61 25.95
N GLN A 17 23.92 -6.22 26.51
CA GLN A 17 22.58 -6.23 25.90
C GLN A 17 21.98 -4.82 25.82
N ALA A 18 22.16 -3.99 26.84
CA ALA A 18 21.70 -2.61 26.83
C ALA A 18 22.45 -1.76 25.79
N ALA A 19 23.75 -1.99 25.61
CA ALA A 19 24.54 -1.36 24.56
C ALA A 19 24.06 -1.80 23.16
N GLN A 20 23.75 -3.08 22.99
CA GLN A 20 23.26 -3.63 21.73
C GLN A 20 21.87 -3.10 21.35
N ALA A 21 20.96 -2.98 22.31
CA ALA A 21 19.65 -2.37 22.07
C ALA A 21 19.77 -0.91 21.58
N LYS A 22 20.76 -0.16 22.07
CA LYS A 22 21.03 1.22 21.61
C LYS A 22 21.56 1.25 20.18
N THR A 23 22.44 0.31 19.81
CA THR A 23 22.94 0.22 18.42
C THR A 23 21.83 -0.15 17.45
N ASP A 24 20.94 -1.07 17.84
CA ASP A 24 19.81 -1.50 17.01
C ASP A 24 18.82 -0.35 16.80
N ALA A 25 18.51 0.40 17.87
CA ALA A 25 17.66 1.59 17.78
C ALA A 25 18.28 2.67 16.85
N ALA A 26 19.59 2.88 16.93
CA ALA A 26 20.29 3.81 16.05
C ALA A 26 20.26 3.36 14.58
N GLN A 27 20.44 2.07 14.30
CA GLN A 27 20.33 1.52 12.95
C GLN A 27 18.91 1.66 12.38
N ILE A 28 17.88 1.43 13.19
CA ILE A 28 16.48 1.65 12.79
C ILE A 28 16.25 3.13 12.45
N ALA A 29 16.74 4.05 13.28
CA ALA A 29 16.63 5.48 13.02
C ALA A 29 17.35 5.89 11.73
N GLN A 30 18.56 5.38 11.50
CA GLN A 30 19.32 5.60 10.27
C GLN A 30 18.57 5.11 9.03
N LYS A 31 18.01 3.89 9.07
CA LYS A 31 17.22 3.35 7.96
C LYS A 31 15.97 4.19 7.67
N ARG A 32 15.31 4.70 8.71
CA ARG A 32 14.18 5.63 8.55
C ARG A 32 14.61 6.95 7.89
N ALA A 33 15.74 7.52 8.32
CA ALA A 33 16.28 8.75 7.74
C ALA A 33 16.65 8.57 6.24
N LEU A 34 17.27 7.44 5.89
CA LEU A 34 17.56 7.09 4.50
C LEU A 34 16.30 6.98 3.66
N ASN A 35 15.27 6.29 4.17
CA ASN A 35 13.98 6.17 3.47
C ASN A 35 13.29 7.53 3.29
N SER A 36 13.34 8.41 4.30
CA SER A 36 12.78 9.76 4.17
C SER A 36 13.54 10.60 3.14
N LEU A 37 14.88 10.51 3.12
CA LEU A 37 15.69 11.23 2.13
C LEU A 37 15.40 10.73 0.72
N SER A 38 15.34 9.41 0.53
CA SER A 38 14.94 8.80 -0.73
C SER A 38 13.58 9.35 -1.18
N LYS A 39 12.57 9.40 -0.30
CA LYS A 39 11.25 9.94 -0.63
C LYS A 39 11.31 11.41 -1.07
N VAL A 40 12.08 12.25 -0.38
CA VAL A 40 12.25 13.68 -0.71
C VAL A 40 12.92 13.86 -2.06
N LEU A 41 13.97 13.07 -2.36
CA LEU A 41 14.66 13.12 -3.64
C LEU A 41 13.72 12.72 -4.79
N HIS A 42 12.97 11.62 -4.64
CA HIS A 42 11.98 11.21 -5.64
C HIS A 42 10.86 12.24 -5.82
N SER A 43 10.43 12.95 -4.77
CA SER A 43 9.45 14.04 -4.91
C SER A 43 10.04 15.28 -5.60
N HIS A 44 11.30 15.63 -5.34
CA HIS A 44 11.93 16.80 -5.95
C HIS A 44 12.26 16.58 -7.44
N GLU A 45 12.58 15.34 -7.84
CA GLU A 45 12.73 14.98 -9.25
C GLU A 45 11.42 15.14 -10.06
N LEU A 46 10.26 15.08 -9.39
CA LEU A 46 8.95 15.33 -10.03
C LEU A 46 8.64 16.84 -10.18
N ASP A 47 9.24 17.69 -9.34
CA ASP A 47 8.96 19.14 -9.32
C ASP A 47 9.87 19.94 -10.28
N ALA A 48 11.05 19.43 -10.62
CA ALA A 48 12.03 20.18 -11.41
C ALA A 48 11.77 20.19 -12.94
N ALA A 49 10.75 19.49 -13.46
CA ALA A 49 10.60 19.27 -14.89
C ALA A 49 9.16 19.34 -15.46
N THR A 50 8.24 20.14 -14.91
CA THR A 50 6.90 20.18 -15.51
C THR A 50 6.12 21.50 -15.42
N PRO A 51 5.84 22.13 -16.58
CA PRO A 51 4.52 22.64 -16.87
C PRO A 51 3.87 21.73 -17.92
N ARG A 52 3.29 20.59 -17.53
CA ARG A 52 2.53 19.70 -18.45
C ARG A 52 1.42 18.93 -17.73
N GLY A 53 0.53 19.65 -17.07
CA GLY A 53 -0.86 19.21 -17.10
C GLY A 53 -1.36 19.40 -18.54
N ASN A 54 -1.44 18.32 -19.33
CA ASN A 54 -2.65 17.97 -20.10
C ASN A 54 -2.44 16.86 -21.14
N ALA A 55 -1.23 16.50 -21.58
CA ALA A 55 -1.13 15.48 -22.65
C ALA A 55 -1.48 14.06 -22.16
N HIS A 56 -1.03 13.69 -20.95
CA HIS A 56 -1.37 12.41 -20.34
C HIS A 56 -2.85 12.34 -19.93
N LEU A 57 -3.38 13.43 -19.33
CA LEU A 57 -4.77 13.52 -18.90
C LEU A 57 -5.77 13.67 -20.06
N ALA A 58 -5.40 14.32 -21.17
CA ALA A 58 -6.24 14.45 -22.37
C ALA A 58 -6.32 13.15 -23.19
N ASN A 59 -5.28 12.29 -23.11
CA ASN A 59 -5.34 10.93 -23.65
C ASN A 59 -6.09 9.95 -22.74
N HIS A 60 -6.23 10.26 -21.45
CA HIS A 60 -7.21 9.58 -20.61
C HIS A 60 -8.60 10.05 -21.01
N ARG A 61 -9.50 9.10 -21.29
CA ARG A 61 -10.93 9.35 -21.52
C ARG A 61 -11.57 9.87 -20.23
N THR A 62 -11.33 11.13 -19.93
CA THR A 62 -11.99 11.86 -18.85
C THR A 62 -13.49 11.95 -19.17
N GLY A 63 -14.33 11.37 -18.31
CA GLY A 63 -15.78 11.37 -18.46
C GLY A 63 -16.42 10.07 -18.98
N VAL A 64 -15.65 9.03 -19.34
CA VAL A 64 -16.24 7.70 -19.58
C VAL A 64 -16.44 7.01 -18.23
N PRO A 65 -17.68 6.66 -17.84
CA PRO A 65 -17.92 5.93 -16.59
C PRO A 65 -17.10 4.64 -16.59
N ALA A 66 -16.55 4.28 -15.43
CA ALA A 66 -15.80 3.04 -15.33
C ALA A 66 -16.73 1.87 -15.70
N LYS A 67 -16.18 0.81 -16.31
CA LYS A 67 -16.96 -0.35 -16.77
C LYS A 67 -17.91 -0.90 -15.70
N ILE A 68 -17.49 -0.83 -14.43
CA ILE A 68 -18.27 -1.25 -13.27
C ILE A 68 -19.51 -0.35 -13.04
N ASP A 69 -19.39 0.97 -13.20
CA ASP A 69 -20.52 1.90 -13.02
C ASP A 69 -21.53 1.85 -14.18
N SER A 70 -21.08 1.41 -15.37
CA SER A 70 -21.95 1.24 -16.53
C SER A 70 -22.69 -0.11 -16.56
N ASP A 71 -22.38 -1.01 -15.63
CA ASP A 71 -22.90 -2.37 -15.61
C ASP A 71 -23.53 -2.68 -14.24
N PRO A 72 -24.86 -2.51 -14.10
CA PRO A 72 -25.57 -2.69 -12.83
C PRO A 72 -25.45 -4.10 -12.25
N GLU A 73 -25.35 -5.11 -13.11
CA GLU A 73 -25.25 -6.51 -12.68
C GLU A 73 -23.84 -6.82 -12.17
N LEU A 74 -22.81 -6.32 -12.85
CA LEU A 74 -21.42 -6.39 -12.36
C LEU A 74 -21.27 -5.60 -11.06
N GLU A 75 -21.89 -4.43 -10.96
CA GLU A 75 -21.87 -3.62 -9.76
C GLU A 75 -22.48 -4.35 -8.56
N ALA A 76 -23.67 -4.92 -8.72
CA ALA A 76 -24.36 -5.69 -7.68
C ALA A 76 -23.53 -6.93 -7.26
N PHE A 77 -22.96 -7.64 -8.23
CA PHE A 77 -22.09 -8.79 -7.98
C PHE A 77 -20.88 -8.41 -7.11
N LEU A 78 -20.26 -7.26 -7.39
CA LEU A 78 -19.12 -6.78 -6.63
C LEU A 78 -19.56 -6.33 -5.23
N MET A 79 -20.63 -5.55 -5.09
CA MET A 79 -21.13 -5.06 -3.79
C MET A 79 -21.47 -6.19 -2.81
N ASP A 80 -22.05 -7.29 -3.28
CA ASP A 80 -22.39 -8.45 -2.45
C ASP A 80 -21.15 -9.13 -1.84
N ARG A 81 -20.04 -9.17 -2.58
CA ARG A 81 -18.87 -9.99 -2.23
C ARG A 81 -17.66 -9.22 -1.72
N ILE A 82 -17.53 -7.95 -2.08
CA ILE A 82 -16.32 -7.15 -1.82
C ILE A 82 -16.00 -6.96 -0.34
N HIS A 83 -16.99 -7.13 0.55
CA HIS A 83 -16.78 -7.08 2.00
C HIS A 83 -16.14 -8.36 2.56
N ASN A 84 -16.33 -9.50 1.89
CA ASN A 84 -15.91 -10.81 2.37
C ASN A 84 -14.76 -11.41 1.52
N THR A 85 -14.56 -10.89 0.31
CA THR A 85 -13.66 -11.43 -0.70
C THR A 85 -12.61 -10.39 -1.11
N GLY A 86 -11.33 -10.76 -1.10
CA GLY A 86 -10.25 -9.89 -1.55
C GLY A 86 -10.28 -9.60 -3.06
N PHE A 87 -9.74 -8.44 -3.47
CA PHE A 87 -9.83 -7.96 -4.87
C PHE A 87 -9.24 -8.90 -5.94
N VAL A 88 -8.24 -9.70 -5.59
CA VAL A 88 -7.64 -10.70 -6.51
C VAL A 88 -8.63 -11.83 -6.77
N GLN A 89 -9.20 -12.39 -5.71
CA GLN A 89 -10.20 -13.45 -5.77
C GLN A 89 -11.45 -12.95 -6.51
N LEU A 90 -11.89 -11.73 -6.20
CA LEU A 90 -13.06 -11.13 -6.82
C LEU A 90 -12.88 -10.94 -8.34
N ALA A 91 -11.68 -10.60 -8.81
CA ALA A 91 -11.38 -10.51 -10.23
C ALA A 91 -11.41 -11.88 -10.93
N ALA A 92 -11.00 -12.94 -10.23
CA ALA A 92 -11.10 -14.31 -10.74
C ALA A 92 -12.56 -14.75 -10.85
N GLU A 93 -13.37 -14.51 -9.81
CA GLU A 93 -14.80 -14.80 -9.82
C GLU A 93 -15.54 -14.02 -10.91
N VAL A 94 -15.20 -12.75 -11.12
CA VAL A 94 -15.73 -11.97 -12.26
C VAL A 94 -15.35 -12.61 -13.60
N ALA A 95 -14.14 -13.15 -13.74
CA ALA A 95 -13.73 -13.84 -14.96
C ALA A 95 -14.49 -15.14 -15.21
N GLU A 96 -14.90 -15.83 -14.14
CA GLU A 96 -15.71 -17.06 -14.21
C GLU A 96 -17.19 -16.76 -14.53
N HIS A 97 -17.76 -15.73 -13.92
CA HIS A 97 -19.19 -15.42 -14.02
C HIS A 97 -19.56 -14.52 -15.21
N PHE A 98 -18.64 -13.67 -15.69
CA PHE A 98 -18.92 -12.69 -16.74
C PHE A 98 -18.20 -13.00 -18.05
N PRO A 99 -18.84 -12.68 -19.20
CA PRO A 99 -18.18 -12.82 -20.51
C PRO A 99 -16.96 -11.89 -20.60
N PRO A 100 -15.95 -12.22 -21.44
CA PRO A 100 -14.68 -11.48 -21.52
C PRO A 100 -14.83 -9.96 -21.64
N GLU A 101 -15.83 -9.50 -22.38
CA GLU A 101 -16.17 -8.09 -22.61
C GLU A 101 -16.47 -7.33 -21.31
N ARG A 102 -17.04 -8.02 -20.31
CA ARG A 102 -17.51 -7.47 -19.03
C ARG A 102 -16.54 -7.69 -17.88
N ARG A 103 -15.44 -8.43 -18.11
CA ARG A 103 -14.44 -8.72 -17.08
C ARG A 103 -13.70 -7.46 -16.63
N VAL A 104 -13.37 -7.42 -15.35
CA VAL A 104 -12.58 -6.37 -14.72
C VAL A 104 -11.48 -6.97 -13.86
N GLY A 105 -10.30 -6.34 -13.86
CA GLY A 105 -9.17 -6.77 -13.05
C GLY A 105 -9.18 -6.17 -11.64
N LYS A 106 -8.37 -6.72 -10.74
CA LYS A 106 -8.26 -6.29 -9.33
C LYS A 106 -8.07 -4.79 -9.15
N SER A 107 -7.29 -4.14 -10.03
CA SER A 107 -6.98 -2.71 -9.91
C SER A 107 -8.20 -1.85 -10.24
N ALA A 108 -9.01 -2.27 -11.22
CA ALA A 108 -10.26 -1.60 -11.55
C ALA A 108 -11.27 -1.69 -10.39
N ILE A 109 -11.36 -2.86 -9.77
CA ILE A 109 -12.19 -3.09 -8.58
C ILE A 109 -11.71 -2.22 -7.40
N ASN A 110 -10.42 -2.18 -7.10
CA ASN A 110 -9.86 -1.38 -6.01
C ASN A 110 -10.08 0.13 -6.22
N THR A 111 -9.82 0.64 -7.42
CA THR A 111 -10.06 2.06 -7.75
C THR A 111 -11.53 2.42 -7.61
N TRP A 112 -12.42 1.55 -8.11
CA TRP A 112 -13.86 1.74 -7.98
C TRP A 112 -14.32 1.73 -6.53
N TRP A 113 -13.84 0.78 -5.73
CA TRP A 113 -14.12 0.68 -4.30
C TRP A 113 -13.74 1.95 -3.53
N ASN A 114 -12.50 2.44 -3.73
CA ASN A 114 -12.04 3.64 -3.06
C ASN A 114 -12.86 4.88 -3.46
N ARG A 115 -13.19 5.03 -4.75
CA ARG A 115 -14.01 6.15 -5.23
C ARG A 115 -15.45 6.11 -4.69
N LYS A 116 -16.08 4.93 -4.64
CA LYS A 116 -17.51 4.79 -4.34
C LYS A 116 -17.81 4.74 -2.85
N LEU A 117 -16.91 4.17 -2.05
CA LEU A 117 -17.18 3.85 -0.64
C LEU A 117 -16.24 4.55 0.35
N ARG A 118 -15.21 5.24 -0.13
CA ARG A 118 -14.33 6.08 0.69
C ARG A 118 -14.06 7.43 0.04
N PRO A 119 -15.09 8.27 -0.16
CA PRO A 119 -14.91 9.61 -0.72
C PRO A 119 -14.05 10.52 0.17
N ASP A 120 -13.79 10.12 1.42
CA ASP A 120 -12.99 10.81 2.44
C ASP A 120 -11.49 10.50 2.38
N LEU A 121 -11.05 9.55 1.55
CA LEU A 121 -9.65 9.07 1.47
C LEU A 121 -8.99 9.28 0.10
N VAL A 122 -9.61 10.03 -0.80
CA VAL A 122 -9.11 10.34 -2.15
C VAL A 122 -8.87 11.82 -2.32
#